data_AF-A0A658BTP6-F1
#
_entry.id   AF-A0A658BTP6-F1
#
_cell.length_a   1.000
_cell.length_b   1.000
_cell.length_c   1.000
_cell.angle_alpha   90.00
_cell.angle_beta   90.00
_cell.angle_gamma   90.00
#
_symmetry.space_group_name_H-M   'P 1'
#
loop_
_entity.id
_entity.type
_entity.pdbx_description
1 polymer ?
#
loop_
_entity_poly.entity_id
_entity_poly.type
_entity_poly.pdbx_seq_one_letter_code
_entity_poly.pdbx_strand_id
1 'polypeptide(L)'
;LKCKTCDGTGRLTRSRRDDKEHVLIQQITICPDCHGRGSIIEHPCPECHGSGEVALEESLTVKIPQGTDEGMALRIPGKGMPGPEAGGIAGDLFVVVHSRRDPRFERAGSDLLRVEIIPLTDAVLGATLDVPTLDGSVSVTVPPGTQPDAVLRVKGKGLPAFGGAHHGDLYLRIGVRVPERLSRQERELYEQLRALGGKMH
;
A
#
# COMPACT_ATOMS: atom_id res chain seq x y z
N LEU A 1 -42.48 8.91 -20.02
CA LEU A 1 -43.32 10.03 -20.52
C LEU A 1 -42.82 11.37 -19.98
N LYS A 2 -42.95 12.45 -20.74
CA LYS A 2 -42.69 13.81 -20.23
C LYS A 2 -43.64 14.12 -19.06
N CYS A 3 -43.12 14.60 -17.92
CA CYS A 3 -43.96 14.97 -16.78
C CYS A 3 -44.79 16.20 -17.15
N LYS A 4 -46.11 16.10 -17.10
CA LYS A 4 -47.02 17.19 -17.46
C LYS A 4 -46.94 18.37 -16.47
N THR A 5 -46.67 18.10 -15.20
CA THR A 5 -46.67 19.10 -14.11
C THR A 5 -45.51 20.08 -14.21
N CYS A 6 -44.33 19.61 -14.59
CA CYS A 6 -43.14 20.46 -14.79
C CYS A 6 -42.71 20.60 -16.25
N ASP A 7 -43.53 20.11 -17.18
CA ASP A 7 -43.25 20.05 -18.62
C ASP A 7 -41.82 19.59 -18.94
N GLY A 8 -41.37 18.48 -18.34
CA GLY A 8 -40.05 17.92 -18.64
C GLY A 8 -38.88 18.48 -17.83
N THR A 9 -39.07 19.59 -17.10
CA THR A 9 -37.94 20.31 -16.48
C THR A 9 -37.51 19.77 -15.11
N GLY A 10 -38.34 18.93 -14.48
CA GLY A 10 -38.08 18.36 -13.15
C GLY A 10 -38.25 19.35 -11.98
N ARG A 11 -38.46 20.64 -12.25
CA ARG A 11 -38.57 21.70 -11.24
C ARG A 11 -39.77 22.58 -11.53
N LEU A 12 -40.30 23.22 -10.50
CA LEU A 12 -41.38 24.19 -10.59
C LEU A 12 -40.86 25.54 -10.12
N THR A 13 -41.08 26.60 -10.91
CA THR A 13 -40.70 27.96 -10.55
C THR A 13 -41.93 28.73 -10.08
N ARG A 14 -41.94 29.13 -8.81
CA ARG A 14 -42.99 29.99 -8.24
C ARG A 14 -42.43 31.40 -8.07
N SER A 15 -42.93 32.35 -8.84
CA SER A 15 -42.62 33.76 -8.65
C SER A 15 -43.62 34.38 -7.66
N ARG A 16 -43.11 34.97 -6.58
CA ARG A 16 -43.86 35.82 -5.66
C ARG A 16 -43.33 37.23 -5.78
N ARG A 17 -44.20 38.19 -6.04
CA ARG A 17 -43.86 39.61 -5.96
C ARG A 17 -44.00 40.03 -4.50
N ASP A 18 -42.93 40.58 -3.92
CA ASP A 18 -43.02 41.21 -2.62
C ASP A 18 -43.45 42.66 -2.81
N ASP A 19 -44.67 42.96 -2.38
CA ASP A 19 -45.31 44.26 -2.57
C ASP A 19 -44.63 45.37 -1.76
N LYS A 20 -43.80 45.03 -0.76
CA LYS A 20 -43.08 46.02 0.06
C LYS A 20 -41.75 46.46 -0.53
N GLU A 21 -41.04 45.55 -1.20
CA GLU A 21 -39.67 45.78 -1.69
C GLU A 21 -39.61 45.94 -3.22
N HIS A 22 -40.73 45.80 -3.94
CA HIS A 22 -40.79 45.76 -5.42
C HIS A 22 -39.87 44.69 -6.05
N VAL A 23 -39.53 43.65 -5.29
CA VAL A 23 -38.65 42.57 -5.75
C VAL A 23 -39.48 41.34 -6.18
N LEU A 24 -39.10 40.75 -7.30
CA LEU A 24 -39.64 39.47 -7.76
C LEU A 24 -38.79 38.33 -7.16
N ILE A 25 -39.35 37.59 -6.21
CA ILE A 25 -38.69 36.43 -5.62
C ILE A 25 -39.13 35.19 -6.41
N GLN A 26 -38.17 34.51 -7.04
CA GLN A 26 -38.41 33.24 -7.70
C GLN A 26 -37.96 32.10 -6.80
N GLN A 27 -38.90 31.27 -6.35
CA GLN A 27 -38.61 30.06 -5.61
C GLN A 27 -38.66 28.86 -6.55
N ILE A 28 -37.54 28.16 -6.68
CA ILE A 28 -37.44 26.92 -7.46
C ILE A 28 -37.62 25.75 -6.49
N THR A 29 -38.63 24.92 -6.74
CA THR A 29 -38.88 23.70 -5.96
C THR A 29 -38.79 22.47 -6.85
N ILE A 30 -38.34 21.34 -6.32
CA ILE A 30 -38.36 20.05 -7.03
C ILE A 30 -39.82 19.70 -7.36
N CYS A 31 -40.09 19.25 -8.59
CA CYS A 31 -41.44 18.84 -8.97
C CYS A 31 -41.88 17.65 -8.10
N PRO A 32 -43.03 17.72 -7.41
CA PRO A 32 -43.49 16.65 -6.52
C PRO A 32 -43.88 15.39 -7.29
N ASP A 33 -44.30 15.51 -8.55
CA ASP A 33 -44.86 14.39 -9.32
C ASP A 33 -43.80 13.54 -10.02
N CYS A 34 -42.65 14.12 -10.36
CA CYS A 34 -41.52 13.40 -10.97
C CYS A 34 -40.25 13.42 -10.13
N HIS A 35 -40.30 14.01 -8.93
CA HIS A 35 -39.19 14.11 -7.98
C HIS A 35 -37.87 14.59 -8.60
N GLY A 36 -37.93 15.51 -9.56
CA GLY A 36 -36.74 16.06 -10.21
C GLY A 36 -36.37 15.41 -11.54
N ARG A 37 -36.92 14.24 -11.90
CA ARG A 37 -36.56 13.53 -13.14
C ARG A 37 -37.04 14.20 -14.43
N GLY A 38 -38.07 15.05 -14.35
CA GLY A 38 -38.71 15.64 -15.54
C GLY A 38 -39.55 14.65 -16.36
N SER A 39 -39.46 13.36 -16.08
CA SER A 39 -40.22 12.30 -16.73
C SER A 39 -40.94 11.42 -15.71
N ILE A 40 -42.06 10.84 -16.14
CA ILE A 40 -42.83 9.83 -15.40
C ILE A 40 -42.58 8.47 -16.04
N ILE A 41 -42.32 7.47 -15.21
CA ILE A 41 -42.10 6.07 -15.59
C ILE A 41 -43.43 5.34 -15.39
N GLU A 42 -44.15 5.01 -16.47
CA GLU A 42 -45.47 4.35 -16.38
C GLU A 42 -45.37 2.92 -15.86
N HIS A 43 -44.33 2.20 -16.29
CA HIS A 43 -44.05 0.84 -15.88
C HIS A 43 -42.67 0.81 -15.24
N PRO A 44 -42.56 1.13 -13.93
CA PRO A 44 -41.28 1.11 -13.24
C PRO A 44 -40.68 -0.30 -13.28
N CYS A 45 -39.37 -0.38 -13.46
CA CYS A 45 -38.65 -1.65 -13.39
C CYS A 45 -38.92 -2.33 -12.05
N PRO A 46 -39.24 -3.64 -12.01
CA PRO A 46 -39.55 -4.33 -10.77
C PRO A 46 -38.36 -4.47 -9.82
N GLU A 47 -37.12 -4.35 -10.32
CA GLU A 47 -35.90 -4.49 -9.52
C GLU A 47 -35.40 -3.15 -8.96
N CYS A 48 -35.39 -2.09 -9.78
CA CYS A 48 -34.87 -0.78 -9.37
C CYS A 48 -35.97 0.23 -9.01
N HIS A 49 -37.24 -0.13 -9.24
CA HIS A 49 -38.41 0.72 -9.02
C HIS A 49 -38.30 2.13 -9.66
N GLY A 50 -37.57 2.20 -10.79
CA GLY A 50 -37.35 3.44 -11.53
C GLY A 50 -36.19 4.30 -11.02
N SER A 51 -35.36 3.82 -10.08
CA SER A 51 -34.12 4.50 -9.68
C SER A 51 -33.11 4.61 -10.82
N GLY A 52 -33.07 3.60 -11.70
CA GLY A 52 -32.09 3.49 -12.79
C GLY A 52 -30.83 2.70 -12.40
N GLU A 53 -30.76 2.19 -11.17
CA GLU A 53 -29.59 1.48 -10.63
C GLU A 53 -30.02 0.22 -9.86
N VAL A 54 -29.27 -0.87 -10.01
CA VAL A 54 -29.43 -2.11 -9.26
C VAL A 54 -28.11 -2.48 -8.59
N ALA A 55 -28.17 -2.97 -7.34
CA ALA A 55 -26.99 -3.48 -6.67
C ALA A 55 -26.63 -4.86 -7.24
N LEU A 56 -25.39 -5.00 -7.70
CA LEU A 56 -24.85 -6.25 -8.22
C LEU A 56 -23.57 -6.60 -7.48
N GLU A 57 -23.42 -7.87 -7.09
CA GLU A 57 -22.13 -8.39 -6.65
C GLU A 57 -21.33 -8.85 -7.89
N GLU A 58 -20.17 -8.23 -8.10
CA GLU A 58 -19.23 -8.63 -9.15
C GLU A 58 -17.91 -9.11 -8.54
N SER A 59 -17.43 -10.27 -8.97
CA SER A 59 -16.09 -10.75 -8.62
C SER A 59 -15.07 -10.27 -9.65
N LEU A 60 -14.02 -9.57 -9.21
CA LEU A 60 -12.95 -9.07 -10.08
C LEU A 60 -11.61 -9.76 -9.76
N THR A 61 -10.97 -10.32 -10.78
CA THR A 61 -9.60 -10.84 -10.66
C THR A 61 -8.60 -9.75 -10.96
N VAL A 62 -7.86 -9.31 -9.94
CA VAL A 62 -6.84 -8.26 -10.06
C VAL A 62 -5.46 -8.91 -10.02
N LYS A 63 -4.69 -8.75 -11.11
CA LYS A 63 -3.29 -9.21 -11.16
C LYS A 63 -2.40 -8.12 -10.56
N ILE A 64 -1.80 -8.41 -9.41
CA ILE A 64 -0.81 -7.50 -8.79
C ILE A 64 0.53 -7.67 -9.52
N PRO A 65 1.08 -6.61 -10.15
CA PRO A 65 2.38 -6.69 -10.79
C PRO A 65 3.49 -6.96 -9.77
N GLN A 66 4.55 -7.64 -10.22
CA GLN A 66 5.75 -7.80 -9.40
C GLN A 66 6.40 -6.44 -9.14
N GLY A 67 6.99 -6.30 -7.96
CA GLY A 67 7.66 -5.06 -7.55
C GLY A 67 6.72 -3.93 -7.16
N THR A 68 5.41 -4.15 -7.10
CA THR A 68 4.44 -3.14 -6.61
C THR A 68 4.86 -2.64 -5.23
N ASP A 69 4.98 -1.33 -5.09
CA ASP A 69 5.39 -0.66 -3.86
C ASP A 69 4.23 -0.52 -2.87
N GLU A 70 4.59 -0.30 -1.61
CA GLU A 70 3.64 -0.05 -0.52
C GLU A 70 2.78 1.19 -0.84
N GLY A 71 1.46 1.05 -0.76
CA GLY A 71 0.52 2.13 -1.02
C GLY A 71 0.28 2.43 -2.52
N MET A 72 0.84 1.64 -3.43
CA MET A 72 0.59 1.82 -4.86
C MET A 72 -0.89 1.53 -5.19
N ALA A 73 -1.51 2.43 -5.97
CA ALA A 73 -2.89 2.30 -6.41
C ALA A 73 -2.97 1.76 -7.85
N LEU A 74 -3.61 0.59 -8.01
CA LEU A 74 -3.91 -0.01 -9.31
C LEU A 74 -5.29 0.44 -9.78
N ARG A 75 -5.34 1.08 -10.95
CA ARG A 75 -6.59 1.56 -11.56
C ARG A 75 -7.23 0.48 -12.41
N ILE A 76 -8.50 0.21 -12.15
CA ILE A 76 -9.34 -0.72 -12.93
C ILE A 76 -10.43 0.11 -13.62
N PRO A 77 -10.27 0.41 -14.92
CA PRO A 77 -11.14 1.33 -15.62
C PRO A 77 -12.58 0.84 -15.69
N GLY A 78 -13.55 1.73 -15.44
CA GLY A 78 -14.99 1.45 -15.59
C GLY A 78 -15.59 0.47 -14.58
N LYS A 79 -14.85 0.15 -13.50
CA LYS A 79 -15.29 -0.72 -12.40
C LYS A 79 -15.63 0.03 -11.11
N GLY A 80 -15.70 1.35 -11.18
CA GLY A 80 -16.19 2.20 -10.11
C GLY A 80 -17.72 2.37 -10.13
N MET A 81 -18.19 3.37 -9.39
CA MET A 81 -19.63 3.65 -9.27
C MET A 81 -20.23 4.07 -10.62
N PRO A 82 -21.52 3.75 -10.87
CA PRO A 82 -22.26 4.29 -12.02
C PRO A 82 -22.18 5.82 -12.09
N GLY A 83 -22.23 6.35 -13.32
CA GLY A 83 -22.31 7.79 -13.52
C GLY A 83 -23.64 8.35 -12.99
N PRO A 84 -23.67 9.63 -12.56
CA PRO A 84 -24.85 10.25 -11.97
C PRO A 84 -26.05 10.40 -12.93
N GLU A 85 -25.81 10.24 -14.23
CA GLU A 85 -26.84 10.29 -15.28
C GLU A 85 -27.07 8.92 -15.89
N ALA A 86 -28.31 8.67 -16.33
CA ALA A 86 -28.65 7.43 -17.03
C ALA A 86 -27.80 7.27 -18.30
N GLY A 87 -27.03 6.19 -18.39
CA GLY A 87 -26.07 5.96 -19.48
C GLY A 87 -24.73 6.68 -19.31
N GLY A 88 -24.48 7.31 -18.16
CA GLY A 88 -23.20 7.90 -17.81
C GLY A 88 -22.09 6.86 -17.69
N ILE A 89 -20.84 7.29 -17.94
CA ILE A 89 -19.66 6.43 -17.83
C ILE A 89 -19.42 6.11 -16.36
N ALA A 90 -19.24 4.83 -16.04
CA ALA A 90 -18.86 4.40 -14.71
C ALA A 90 -17.47 4.95 -14.33
N GLY A 91 -17.29 5.25 -13.05
CA GLY A 91 -15.98 5.60 -12.51
C GLY A 91 -14.98 4.43 -12.56
N ASP A 92 -13.82 4.65 -11.97
CA ASP A 92 -12.78 3.62 -11.87
C ASP A 92 -12.70 3.05 -10.45
N LEU A 93 -12.32 1.78 -10.35
CA LEU A 93 -11.97 1.16 -9.08
C LEU A 93 -10.46 1.30 -8.88
N PHE A 94 -10.06 1.82 -7.71
CA PHE A 94 -8.66 1.89 -7.30
C PHE A 94 -8.39 0.83 -6.23
N VAL A 95 -7.44 -0.05 -6.50
CA VAL A 95 -6.98 -1.07 -5.55
C VAL A 95 -5.64 -0.64 -4.99
N VAL A 96 -5.61 -0.28 -3.71
CA VAL A 96 -4.38 0.12 -3.01
C VAL A 96 -3.72 -1.13 -2.42
N VAL A 97 -2.44 -1.33 -2.76
CA VAL A 97 -1.68 -2.51 -2.33
C VAL A 97 -0.94 -2.21 -1.03
N HIS A 98 -1.19 -3.06 -0.04
CA HIS A 98 -0.46 -3.06 1.23
C HIS A 98 0.24 -4.40 1.42
N SER A 99 1.53 -4.35 1.71
CA SER A 99 2.34 -5.53 1.99
C SER A 99 2.23 -5.91 3.46
N ARG A 100 2.10 -7.23 3.71
CA ARG A 100 2.15 -7.74 5.09
C ARG A 100 3.60 -7.66 5.58
N ARG A 101 3.78 -7.13 6.79
CA ARG A 101 5.09 -7.11 7.46
C ARG A 101 5.70 -8.52 7.55
N ASP A 102 6.94 -8.65 7.12
CA ASP A 102 7.78 -9.82 7.39
C ASP A 102 8.72 -9.50 8.57
N PRO A 103 8.76 -10.29 9.64
CA PRO A 103 9.67 -10.02 10.76
C PRO A 103 11.15 -10.22 10.41
N ARG A 104 11.46 -10.90 9.30
CA ARG A 104 12.83 -11.20 8.85
C ARG A 104 13.46 -10.05 8.06
N PHE A 105 12.64 -9.18 7.46
CA PHE A 105 13.07 -8.17 6.51
C PHE A 105 12.31 -6.86 6.71
N GLU A 106 13.02 -5.76 6.52
CA GLU A 106 12.44 -4.44 6.35
C GLU A 106 12.60 -4.03 4.89
N ARG A 107 11.50 -3.64 4.23
CA ARG A 107 11.49 -3.26 2.82
C ARG A 107 11.81 -1.76 2.67
N ALA A 108 12.76 -1.44 1.82
CA ALA A 108 13.07 -0.07 1.40
C ALA A 108 13.05 0.01 -0.14
N GLY A 109 11.87 0.33 -0.70
CA GLY A 109 11.66 0.26 -2.16
C GLY A 109 11.84 -1.17 -2.68
N SER A 110 12.81 -1.37 -3.58
CA SER A 110 13.18 -2.71 -4.07
C SER A 110 14.23 -3.43 -3.21
N ASP A 111 14.83 -2.74 -2.24
CA ASP A 111 15.86 -3.32 -1.38
C ASP A 111 15.25 -3.91 -0.10
N LEU A 112 15.97 -4.85 0.50
CA LEU A 112 15.62 -5.45 1.78
C LEU A 112 16.74 -5.19 2.79
N LEU A 113 16.37 -4.85 4.01
CA LEU A 113 17.25 -4.78 5.16
C LEU A 113 16.96 -5.95 6.10
N ARG A 114 18.02 -6.59 6.59
CA ARG A 114 17.93 -7.64 7.61
C ARG A 114 19.05 -7.48 8.62
N VAL A 115 18.73 -7.71 9.88
CA VAL A 115 19.72 -7.72 10.96
C VAL A 115 20.19 -9.16 11.17
N GLU A 116 21.50 -9.38 11.11
CA GLU A 116 22.12 -10.67 11.42
C GLU A 116 23.03 -10.52 12.65
N ILE A 117 22.78 -11.32 13.68
CA ILE A 117 23.53 -11.25 14.93
C ILE A 117 24.56 -12.37 14.99
N ILE A 118 25.84 -12.01 14.94
CA ILE A 118 26.96 -12.95 14.99
C ILE A 118 27.67 -12.95 16.35
N PRO A 119 28.33 -14.06 16.72
CA PRO A 119 29.24 -14.09 17.86
C PRO A 119 30.41 -13.11 17.70
N LEU A 120 30.93 -12.61 18.83
CA LEU A 120 32.14 -11.77 18.85
C LEU A 120 33.33 -12.43 18.15
N THR A 121 33.50 -13.75 18.31
CA THR A 121 34.59 -14.50 17.67
C THR A 121 34.51 -14.43 16.14
N ASP A 122 33.30 -14.54 15.58
CA ASP A 122 33.06 -14.52 14.13
C ASP A 122 33.28 -13.10 13.58
N ALA A 123 32.92 -12.07 14.34
CA ALA A 123 33.21 -10.68 13.98
C ALA A 123 34.72 -10.41 13.95
N VAL A 124 35.47 -10.96 14.91
CA VAL A 124 36.93 -10.78 15.01
C VAL A 124 37.67 -11.58 13.95
N LEU A 125 37.36 -12.86 13.80
CA LEU A 125 38.12 -13.81 12.97
C LEU A 125 37.59 -13.90 11.53
N GLY A 126 36.38 -13.38 11.27
CA GLY A 126 35.64 -13.62 10.05
C GLY A 126 34.88 -14.94 10.12
N ALA A 127 33.85 -15.07 9.29
CA ALA A 127 33.02 -16.25 9.22
C ALA A 127 32.31 -16.34 7.87
N THR A 128 31.70 -17.49 7.62
CA THR A 128 30.76 -17.67 6.51
C THR A 128 29.39 -17.98 7.11
N LEU A 129 28.41 -17.11 6.84
CA LEU A 129 27.03 -17.25 7.32
C LEU A 129 26.16 -17.84 6.23
N ASP A 130 25.19 -18.67 6.60
CA ASP A 130 24.07 -19.03 5.73
C ASP A 130 22.89 -18.11 6.06
N VAL A 131 22.58 -17.20 5.13
CA VAL A 131 21.62 -16.11 5.36
C VAL A 131 20.31 -16.42 4.63
N PRO A 132 19.17 -16.48 5.34
CA PRO A 132 17.87 -16.61 4.71
C PRO A 132 17.55 -15.40 3.83
N THR A 133 17.04 -15.69 2.63
CA THR A 133 16.52 -14.73 1.66
C THR A 133 15.02 -14.98 1.43
N LEU A 134 14.38 -14.26 0.52
CA LEU A 134 12.98 -14.52 0.16
C LEU A 134 12.80 -15.90 -0.52
N ASP A 135 13.78 -16.33 -1.32
CA ASP A 135 13.67 -17.50 -2.22
C ASP A 135 14.61 -18.66 -1.84
N GLY A 136 15.10 -18.71 -0.59
CA GLY A 136 16.04 -19.73 -0.12
C GLY A 136 17.08 -19.14 0.82
N SER A 137 18.32 -19.62 0.75
CA SER A 137 19.44 -19.09 1.54
C SER A 137 20.65 -18.79 0.66
N VAL A 138 21.57 -17.97 1.17
CA VAL A 138 22.80 -17.58 0.48
C VAL A 138 23.96 -17.54 1.46
N SER A 139 25.09 -18.07 1.02
CA SER A 139 26.33 -18.02 1.78
C SER A 139 26.95 -16.62 1.69
N VAL A 140 27.18 -15.98 2.84
CA VAL A 140 27.74 -14.63 2.94
C VAL A 140 29.02 -14.68 3.77
N THR A 141 30.12 -14.22 3.18
CA THR A 141 31.40 -14.07 3.89
C THR A 141 31.42 -12.80 4.71
N VAL A 142 31.63 -12.93 6.01
CA VAL A 142 31.90 -11.86 6.96
C VAL A 142 33.41 -11.69 7.07
N PRO A 143 33.97 -10.52 6.70
CA PRO A 143 35.40 -10.27 6.83
C PRO A 143 35.87 -10.28 8.30
N PRO A 144 37.13 -10.67 8.58
CA PRO A 144 37.74 -10.47 9.88
C PRO A 144 37.74 -8.99 10.27
N GLY A 145 37.54 -8.70 11.57
CA GLY A 145 37.46 -7.33 12.09
C GLY A 145 36.17 -6.59 11.75
N THR A 146 35.09 -7.31 11.39
CA THR A 146 33.78 -6.70 11.12
C THR A 146 33.26 -5.98 12.37
N GLN A 147 32.92 -4.71 12.21
CA GLN A 147 32.41 -3.88 13.30
C GLN A 147 30.89 -4.03 13.47
N PRO A 148 30.35 -3.77 14.69
CA PRO A 148 28.91 -3.63 14.87
C PRO A 148 28.30 -2.61 13.91
N ASP A 149 27.09 -2.89 13.45
CA ASP A 149 26.33 -2.12 12.45
C ASP A 149 26.98 -2.01 11.05
N ALA A 150 28.08 -2.73 10.81
CA ALA A 150 28.61 -2.88 9.46
C ALA A 150 27.52 -3.46 8.54
N VAL A 151 27.45 -2.94 7.31
CA VAL A 151 26.45 -3.35 6.33
C VAL A 151 27.12 -4.14 5.22
N LEU A 152 26.74 -5.42 5.09
CA LEU A 152 27.17 -6.28 3.99
C LEU A 152 26.08 -6.32 2.92
N ARG A 153 26.44 -6.04 1.67
CA ARG A 153 25.51 -6.06 0.54
C ARG A 153 25.54 -7.41 -0.17
N VAL A 154 24.39 -8.05 -0.25
CA VAL A 154 24.17 -9.26 -1.05
C VAL A 154 23.41 -8.88 -2.31
N LYS A 155 24.15 -8.81 -3.42
CA LYS A 155 23.65 -8.29 -4.69
C LYS A 155 22.53 -9.15 -5.27
N GLY A 156 21.45 -8.52 -5.73
CA GLY A 156 20.33 -9.14 -6.44
C GLY A 156 19.44 -10.04 -5.57
N LYS A 157 19.52 -9.90 -4.24
CA LYS A 157 18.72 -10.65 -3.26
C LYS A 157 17.61 -9.82 -2.60
N GLY A 158 17.32 -8.64 -3.15
CA GLY A 158 16.14 -7.84 -2.83
C GLY A 158 14.93 -8.23 -3.70
N LEU A 159 13.95 -7.33 -3.76
CA LEU A 159 12.71 -7.50 -4.51
C LEU A 159 12.88 -7.09 -6.00
N PRO A 160 12.07 -7.63 -6.91
CA PRO A 160 11.99 -7.12 -8.28
C PRO A 160 11.53 -5.65 -8.25
N ALA A 161 12.13 -4.80 -9.08
CA ALA A 161 11.68 -3.42 -9.24
C ALA A 161 10.40 -3.36 -10.08
N PHE A 162 9.52 -2.43 -9.74
CA PHE A 162 8.30 -2.20 -10.51
C PHE A 162 8.62 -1.83 -11.97
N GLY A 163 8.04 -2.54 -12.92
CA GLY A 163 8.16 -2.22 -14.36
C GLY A 163 9.54 -2.46 -14.99
N GLY A 164 10.50 -3.02 -14.26
CA GLY A 164 11.86 -3.30 -14.74
C GLY A 164 12.27 -4.76 -14.54
N ALA A 165 13.38 -5.15 -15.20
CA ALA A 165 14.00 -6.47 -15.01
C ALA A 165 15.01 -6.51 -13.86
N HIS A 166 15.26 -5.36 -13.23
CA HIS A 166 16.20 -5.21 -12.12
C HIS A 166 15.62 -5.78 -10.83
N HIS A 167 16.49 -6.38 -10.01
CA HIS A 167 16.21 -6.68 -8.60
C HIS A 167 17.02 -5.74 -7.71
N GLY A 168 16.44 -5.33 -6.59
CA GLY A 168 17.19 -4.70 -5.52
C GLY A 168 18.14 -5.67 -4.83
N ASP A 169 18.81 -5.16 -3.81
CA ASP A 169 19.81 -5.87 -3.04
C ASP A 169 19.29 -6.19 -1.62
N LEU A 170 19.91 -7.18 -0.98
CA LEU A 170 19.74 -7.44 0.45
C LEU A 170 20.90 -6.82 1.22
N TYR A 171 20.60 -5.96 2.17
CA TYR A 171 21.57 -5.35 3.08
C TYR A 171 21.49 -6.04 4.43
N LEU A 172 22.63 -6.58 4.87
CA LEU A 172 22.78 -7.25 6.14
C LEU A 172 23.47 -6.32 7.12
N ARG A 173 22.73 -5.81 8.09
CA ARG A 173 23.30 -5.06 9.21
C ARG A 173 23.77 -6.05 10.26
N ILE A 174 25.08 -6.09 10.50
CA ILE A 174 25.69 -7.04 11.41
C ILE A 174 25.59 -6.54 12.86
N GLY A 175 24.85 -7.26 13.69
CA GLY A 175 24.91 -7.13 15.14
C GLY A 175 25.98 -8.04 15.71
N VAL A 176 26.75 -7.57 16.69
CA VAL A 176 27.73 -8.40 17.39
C VAL A 176 27.23 -8.71 18.80
N ARG A 177 27.16 -10.00 19.13
CA ARG A 177 26.78 -10.45 20.47
C ARG A 177 28.01 -10.60 21.35
N VAL A 178 28.14 -9.72 22.32
CA VAL A 178 29.14 -9.84 23.39
C VAL A 178 28.58 -10.77 24.48
N PRO A 179 29.31 -11.81 24.92
CA PRO A 179 28.85 -12.70 25.98
C PRO A 179 28.62 -11.96 27.30
N GLU A 180 27.45 -12.13 27.92
CA GLU A 180 27.10 -11.51 29.21
C GLU A 180 27.71 -12.26 30.41
N ARG A 181 28.00 -13.56 30.23
CA ARG A 181 28.56 -14.43 31.26
C ARG A 181 29.69 -15.23 30.64
N LEU A 182 30.79 -15.35 31.37
CA LEU A 182 31.98 -16.09 30.97
C LEU A 182 32.23 -17.21 31.99
N SER A 183 32.53 -18.40 31.49
CA SER A 183 33.15 -19.45 32.28
C SER A 183 34.54 -19.02 32.75
N ARG A 184 35.11 -19.75 33.72
CA ARG A 184 36.48 -19.49 34.19
C ARG A 184 37.50 -19.53 33.04
N GLN A 185 37.40 -20.55 32.19
CA GLN A 185 38.30 -20.71 31.05
C GLN A 185 38.15 -19.58 30.02
N GLU A 186 36.93 -19.17 29.68
CA GLU A 186 36.71 -18.05 28.74
C GLU A 186 37.25 -16.74 29.30
N ARG A 187 37.04 -16.46 30.60
CA ARG A 187 37.59 -15.27 31.24
C ARG A 187 39.12 -15.26 31.18
N GLU A 188 39.77 -16.38 31.50
CA GLU A 188 41.23 -16.51 31.39
C GLU A 188 41.72 -16.20 29.97
N LEU A 189 41.02 -16.68 28.93
CA LEU A 189 41.36 -16.39 27.52
C LEU A 189 41.19 -14.90 27.16
N TYR A 190 40.10 -14.26 27.59
CA TYR A 190 39.89 -12.83 27.34
C TYR A 190 40.91 -11.95 28.08
N GLU A 191 41.34 -12.34 29.28
CA GLU A 191 42.41 -11.64 30.01
C GLU A 191 43.76 -11.76 29.32
N GLN A 192 44.09 -12.93 28.76
CA GLN A 192 45.28 -13.12 27.94
C GLN A 192 45.23 -12.23 26.68
N LEU A 193 44.10 -12.20 25.98
CA LEU A 193 43.90 -11.29 24.84
C LEU A 193 44.06 -9.82 25.25
N ARG A 194 43.53 -9.42 26.40
CA ARG A 194 43.70 -8.06 26.95
C ARG A 194 45.16 -7.71 27.22
N ALA A 195 45.95 -8.66 27.74
CA ALA A 195 47.38 -8.47 28.01
C ALA A 195 48.19 -8.33 26.71
N LEU A 196 47.81 -9.05 25.65
CA LEU A 196 48.43 -8.94 24.33
C LEU A 196 48.05 -7.63 23.60
N GLY A 197 46.78 -7.21 23.71
CA GLY A 197 46.17 -6.11 22.95
C GLY A 197 46.29 -4.71 23.55
N GLY A 198 47.32 -4.42 24.36
CA GLY A 198 47.49 -3.14 25.06
C GLY A 198 47.74 -1.89 24.20
N LYS A 199 47.68 -1.97 22.87
CA LYS A 199 47.77 -0.80 21.98
C LYS A 199 46.71 -0.94 20.89
N MET A 200 45.77 0.01 20.84
CA MET A 200 44.88 0.17 19.68
C MET A 200 45.74 0.41 18.43
N HIS A 201 45.51 -0.37 17.38
CA HIS A 201 46.02 -0.12 16.03
C HIS A 201 45.07 0.82 15.29
#